data_AF-A0A2Z4V7G8-F1
#
_entry.id   AF-A0A2Z4V7G8-F1
#
_cell.length_a   1.000
_cell.length_b   1.000
_cell.length_c   1.000
_cell.angle_alpha   90.00
_cell.angle_beta   90.00
_cell.angle_gamma   90.00
#
_symmetry.space_group_name_H-M   'P 1'
#
loop_
_entity.id
_entity.type
_entity.pdbx_description
1 polymer ?
#
loop_
_entity_poly.entity_id
_entity_poly.type
_entity_poly.pdbx_seq_one_letter_code
_entity_poly.pdbx_strand_id
1 'polypeptide(L)' 'MLSVLPSVLHDAAVLTAVTGLAYTAAVVTVAASSVLSRSPERRRDARATLTILMRRRGPR' A
#
# COMPACT_ATOMS: atom_id res chain seq x y z
N MET A 1 39.13 -4.89 -1.10
CA MET A 1 37.73 -5.25 -0.77
C MET A 1 36.84 -4.14 -1.26
N LEU A 2 36.06 -4.37 -2.32
CA LEU A 2 35.08 -3.38 -2.80
C LEU A 2 34.07 -3.13 -1.67
N SER A 3 33.82 -1.86 -1.36
CA SER A 3 32.88 -1.48 -0.32
C SER A 3 31.47 -1.98 -0.67
N VAL A 4 30.89 -2.80 0.21
CA VAL A 4 29.56 -3.41 0.04
C VAL A 4 28.43 -2.42 0.37
N LEU A 5 28.76 -1.39 1.15
CA LEU A 5 27.83 -0.37 1.61
C LEU A 5 27.01 0.31 0.48
N PRO A 6 27.61 0.78 -0.64
CA PRO A 6 26.83 1.38 -1.73
C PRO A 6 25.81 0.42 -2.35
N SER A 7 26.13 -0.88 -2.48
CA SER A 7 25.20 -1.87 -3.01
C SER A 7 24.00 -2.05 -2.09
N VAL A 8 24.25 -2.20 -0.78
CA VAL A 8 23.19 -2.40 0.22
C VAL A 8 22.26 -1.21 0.29
N LEU A 9 22.80 0.02 0.22
CA LEU A 9 21.98 1.24 0.20
C LEU A 9 21.11 1.32 -1.06
N HIS A 10 21.66 0.93 -2.22
CA HIS A 10 20.90 0.89 -3.47
C HIS A 10 19.77 -0.16 -3.41
N ASP A 11 20.07 -1.37 -2.97
CA ASP A 11 19.10 -2.46 -2.85
C ASP A 11 17.97 -2.10 -1.86
N ALA A 12 18.32 -1.48 -0.73
CA ALA A 12 17.35 -0.99 0.24
C ALA A 12 16.44 0.11 -0.34
N ALA A 13 17.01 1.04 -1.12
CA ALA A 13 16.25 2.09 -1.79
C ALA A 13 15.30 1.51 -2.84
N VAL A 14 15.77 0.57 -3.66
CA VAL A 14 14.94 -0.13 -4.66
C VAL A 14 13.81 -0.90 -3.97
N LEU A 15 14.12 -1.67 -2.93
CA LEU A 15 13.12 -2.44 -2.20
C LEU A 15 12.06 -1.54 -1.57
N THR A 16 12.47 -0.42 -0.98
CA THR A 16 11.57 0.57 -0.38
C THR A 16 10.67 1.19 -1.44
N ALA A 17 11.23 1.58 -2.58
CA ALA A 17 10.47 2.16 -3.69
C ALA A 17 9.44 1.18 -4.26
N VAL A 18 9.86 -0.07 -4.53
CA VAL A 18 8.98 -1.13 -5.05
C VAL A 18 7.86 -1.43 -4.06
N THR A 19 8.19 -1.58 -2.77
CA THR A 19 7.20 -1.85 -1.72
C THR A 19 6.21 -0.70 -1.58
N GLY A 20 6.70 0.54 -1.56
CA GLY A 20 5.86 1.74 -1.47
C GLY A 20 4.94 1.89 -2.67
N LEU A 21 5.44 1.62 -3.88
CA LEU A 21 4.66 1.66 -5.11
C LEU A 21 3.59 0.57 -5.13
N ALA A 22 3.93 -0.66 -4.75
CA ALA A 22 2.99 -1.77 -4.65
C ALA A 22 1.87 -1.47 -3.64
N TYR A 23 2.21 -0.94 -2.46
CA TYR A 23 1.24 -0.54 -1.45
C TYR A 23 0.30 0.56 -1.97
N THR A 24 0.87 1.60 -2.57
CA THR A 24 0.09 2.72 -3.14
C THR A 24 -0.85 2.22 -4.24
N ALA A 25 -0.37 1.37 -5.14
CA ALA A 25 -1.17 0.78 -6.20
C ALA A 25 -2.35 -0.05 -5.65
N ALA A 26 -2.12 -0.84 -4.60
CA ALA A 26 -3.19 -1.59 -3.93
C ALA A 26 -4.24 -0.65 -3.32
N VAL A 27 -3.82 0.39 -2.60
CA VAL A 27 -4.73 1.39 -2.02
C VAL A 27 -5.55 2.11 -3.10
N VAL A 28 -4.90 2.56 -4.18
CA VAL A 28 -5.58 3.21 -5.31
C VAL A 28 -6.59 2.27 -5.96
N THR A 29 -6.24 0.99 -6.14
CA THR A 29 -7.14 -0.01 -6.73
C THR A 29 -8.37 -0.24 -5.85
N VAL A 30 -8.21 -0.34 -4.53
CA VAL A 30 -9.32 -0.49 -3.58
C VAL A 30 -10.18 0.78 -3.54
N ALA A 31 -9.55 1.96 -3.56
CA ALA A 31 -10.26 3.24 -3.60
C ALA A 31 -11.08 3.38 -4.90
N ALA A 32 -10.49 3.08 -6.05
CA ALA A 32 -11.17 3.08 -7.34
C ALA A 32 -12.34 2.09 -7.35
N SER A 33 -12.13 0.87 -6.86
CA SER A 33 -13.18 -0.15 -6.72
C SER A 33 -14.33 0.32 -5.83
N SER A 34 -14.02 1.05 -4.75
CA SER A 34 -14.99 1.64 -3.82
C SER A 34 -15.82 2.76 -4.47
N VAL A 35 -15.25 3.51 -5.41
CA VAL A 35 -15.93 4.61 -6.12
C VAL A 35 -16.75 4.07 -7.29
N LEU A 36 -16.19 3.13 -8.07
CA LEU A 36 -16.85 2.57 -9.26
C LEU A 36 -17.97 1.59 -8.93
N SER A 37 -18.02 1.04 -7.71
CA SER A 37 -19.11 0.15 -7.30
C SER A 37 -20.45 0.91 -7.20
N ARG A 38 -21.38 0.60 -8.11
CA ARG A 38 -22.75 1.16 -8.17
C ARG A 38 -23.66 0.74 -7.01
N SER A 39 -23.38 -0.37 -6.31
CA SER A 39 -24.19 -0.80 -5.16
C SER A 39 -23.75 -0.11 -3.88
N PRO A 40 -24.65 0.58 -3.14
CA PRO A 40 -24.33 1.25 -1.89
C PRO A 40 -23.84 0.28 -0.79
N GLU A 41 -24.29 -0.98 -0.78
CA GLU A 41 -23.77 -2.00 0.13
C GLU A 41 -22.31 -2.35 -0.18
N ARG A 42 -21.95 -2.55 -1.45
CA ARG A 42 -20.55 -2.81 -1.84
C ARG A 42 -19.62 -1.63 -1.57
N ARG A 43 -20.11 -0.38 -1.61
CA ARG A 43 -19.31 0.80 -1.21
C ARG A 43 -18.98 0.77 0.29
N ARG A 44 -19.88 0.23 1.13
CA ARG A 44 -19.68 0.13 2.57
C ARG A 44 -18.61 -0.91 2.91
N ASP A 45 -18.66 -2.08 2.27
CA ASP A 45 -17.66 -3.13 2.46
C ASP A 45 -16.28 -2.68 1.97
N ALA A 46 -16.21 -2.04 0.81
CA ALA A 46 -14.95 -1.55 0.28
C ALA A 46 -14.33 -0.44 1.17
N ARG A 47 -15.16 0.44 1.76
CA ARG A 47 -14.71 1.40 2.79
C ARG A 47 -14.24 0.71 4.07
N ALA A 48 -14.87 -0.38 4.49
CA ALA A 48 -14.44 -1.15 5.66
C ALA A 48 -13.06 -1.80 5.42
N THR A 49 -12.86 -2.43 4.25
CA THR A 49 -11.55 -2.96 3.84
C THR A 49 -10.49 -1.87 3.75
N LEU A 50 -10.81 -0.72 3.15
CA LEU A 50 -9.90 0.42 3.05
C LEU A 50 -9.56 0.99 4.43
N THR A 51 -10.55 1.05 5.33
CA THR A 51 -10.34 1.42 6.73
C THR A 51 -9.40 0.44 7.43
N ILE A 52 -9.52 -0.87 7.23
CA ILE A 52 -8.60 -1.86 7.81
C ILE A 52 -7.19 -1.70 7.25
N LEU A 53 -7.06 -1.52 5.93
CA LEU A 53 -5.76 -1.30 5.27
C LEU A 53 -5.07 -0.01 5.73
N MET A 54 -5.86 1.05 5.99
CA MET A 54 -5.36 2.34 6.47
C MET A 54 -5.21 2.41 7.99
N ARG A 55 -5.95 1.61 8.76
CA ARG A 55 -5.88 1.52 10.22
C ARG A 55 -4.71 0.63 10.67
N ARG A 56 -3.59 0.73 9.96
CA ARG A 56 -2.27 0.21 10.36
C ARG A 56 -1.63 1.05 11.47
N ARG A 57 -2.42 1.80 12.24
CA ARG A 57 -2.02 2.40 13.51
C ARG A 57 -2.40 1.39 14.59
N GLY A 58 -1.44 0.52 14.92
CA GLY A 58 -1.59 -0.47 15.97
C GLY A 58 -1.98 0.17 17.31
N PRO A 59 -2.56 -0.61 18.24
CA PRO A 59 -2.71 -0.16 19.61
C PRO A 59 -1.31 0.19 20.11
N ARG A 60 -1.12 1.44 20.52
CA ARG A 60 -0.02 1.79 21.41
C ARG A 60 -0.35 1.22 22.78
#